data_AF-A0A7W7QRZ5-F1
#
_entry.id   AF-A0A7W7QRZ5-F1
#
_cell.length_a   1.000
_cell.length_b   1.000
_cell.length_c   1.000
_cell.angle_alpha   90.00
_cell.angle_beta   90.00
_cell.angle_gamma   90.00
#
_symmetry.space_group_name_H-M   'P 1'
#
loop_
_entity.id
_entity.type
_entity.pdbx_description
1 polymer ?
#
loop_
_entity_poly.entity_id
_entity_poly.type
_entity_poly.pdbx_seq_one_letter_code
_entity_poly.pdbx_strand_id
1 'polypeptide(L)'
;MAGIDYNYDALEQCRTTVKKLVGRFGDLGDPYPAKGTDSTMFGRLTDASNLATALDGIEKTIDEELANVTGKLKDVEHALNDIEDNVRTANRAGGAG
;
A
#
# COMPACT_ATOMS: atom_id res chain seq x y z
N MET A 1 9.91 11.83 -31.28
CA MET A 1 9.15 11.06 -30.29
C MET A 1 9.90 10.81 -28.97
N ALA A 2 11.22 11.01 -28.88
CA ALA A 2 12.01 10.76 -27.66
C ALA A 2 11.48 11.36 -26.34
N GLY A 3 10.83 12.53 -26.36
CA GLY A 3 10.22 13.10 -25.16
C GLY A 3 8.98 12.34 -24.67
N ILE A 4 8.20 11.76 -25.58
CA ILE A 4 7.05 10.92 -25.27
C ILE A 4 7.53 9.55 -24.75
N ASP A 5 8.57 8.97 -25.38
CA ASP A 5 9.16 7.70 -24.95
C ASP A 5 9.77 7.79 -23.54
N TYR A 6 10.49 8.87 -23.25
CA TYR A 6 11.03 9.14 -21.90
C TYR A 6 9.92 9.26 -20.84
N ASN A 7 8.79 9.88 -21.19
CA ASN A 7 7.64 9.98 -20.28
C ASN A 7 6.99 8.62 -20.02
N TYR A 8 6.94 7.72 -21.02
CA TYR A 8 6.45 6.36 -20.80
C TYR A 8 7.38 5.55 -19.90
N ASP A 9 8.69 5.62 -20.11
CA ASP A 9 9.66 4.93 -19.26
C ASP A 9 9.59 5.41 -17.81
N ALA A 10 9.37 6.71 -17.60
CA ALA A 10 9.17 7.29 -16.28
C ALA A 10 7.87 6.81 -15.61
N LEU A 11 6.74 6.79 -16.35
CA LEU A 11 5.46 6.28 -15.85
C LEU A 11 5.53 4.79 -15.50
N GLU A 12 6.20 3.99 -16.33
CA GLU A 12 6.41 2.56 -16.09
C GLU A 12 7.22 2.30 -14.82
N GLN A 13 8.29 3.09 -14.62
CA GLN A 13 9.11 3.03 -13.40
C GLN A 13 8.32 3.43 -12.15
N CYS A 14 7.51 4.48 -12.23
CA CYS A 14 6.61 4.88 -11.15
C CYS A 14 5.63 3.75 -10.81
N ARG A 15 4.95 3.18 -11.81
CA ARG A 15 3.99 2.07 -11.60
C ARG A 15 4.66 0.85 -10.98
N THR A 16 5.82 0.45 -11.51
CA THR A 16 6.60 -0.67 -10.97
C THR A 16 7.00 -0.43 -9.50
N THR A 17 7.36 0.81 -9.16
CA THR A 17 7.72 1.18 -7.79
C THR A 17 6.50 1.13 -6.87
N VAL A 18 5.36 1.68 -7.29
CA VAL A 18 4.11 1.62 -6.53
C VAL A 18 3.68 0.17 -6.29
N LYS A 19 3.71 -0.68 -7.32
CA LYS A 19 3.37 -2.10 -7.18
C LYS A 19 4.26 -2.84 -6.19
N LYS A 20 5.58 -2.54 -6.17
CA LYS A 20 6.50 -3.07 -5.15
C LYS A 20 6.15 -2.60 -3.75
N LEU A 21 5.75 -1.34 -3.60
CA LEU A 21 5.32 -0.79 -2.31
C LEU A 21 4.01 -1.45 -1.84
N VAL A 22 3.01 -1.60 -2.71
CA VAL A 22 1.76 -2.33 -2.40
C VAL A 22 2.07 -3.73 -1.87
N GLY A 23 2.95 -4.47 -2.56
CA GLY A 23 3.39 -5.80 -2.10
C GLY A 23 4.05 -5.75 -0.73
N ARG A 24 5.02 -4.84 -0.53
CA ARG A 24 5.73 -4.69 0.75
C ARG A 24 4.80 -4.33 1.91
N PHE A 25 3.82 -3.45 1.70
CA PHE A 25 2.86 -3.07 2.72
C PHE A 25 1.84 -4.18 2.99
N GLY A 26 1.48 -4.96 1.97
CA GLY A 26 0.71 -6.20 2.15
C GLY A 26 1.46 -7.22 3.02
N ASP A 27 2.73 -7.49 2.71
CA ASP A 27 3.58 -8.41 3.48
C ASP A 27 3.78 -7.92 4.93
N LEU A 28 3.88 -6.60 5.14
CA LEU A 28 4.00 -6.01 6.47
C LEU A 28 2.69 -6.09 7.27
N GLY A 29 1.55 -6.04 6.58
CA GLY A 29 0.21 -6.12 7.18
C GLY A 29 -0.26 -7.54 7.47
N ASP A 30 0.22 -8.55 6.74
CA ASP A 30 -0.20 -9.96 6.90
C ASP A 30 -0.14 -10.51 8.34
N PRO A 31 0.84 -10.12 9.20
CA PRO A 31 0.87 -10.55 10.59
C PRO A 31 -0.18 -9.86 11.50
N TYR A 32 -0.88 -8.83 11.03
CA TYR A 32 -1.76 -7.98 11.82
C TYR A 32 -3.25 -8.14 11.45
N PRO A 33 -4.16 -7.92 12.42
CA PRO A 33 -3.87 -7.97 13.84
C PRO A 33 -3.43 -9.40 14.22
N ALA A 34 -2.54 -9.56 15.20
CA ALA A 34 -2.21 -10.90 15.66
C ALA A 34 -3.44 -11.52 16.34
N LYS A 35 -3.44 -12.84 16.52
CA LYS A 35 -4.58 -13.58 17.11
C LYS A 35 -4.73 -13.33 18.62
N GLY A 36 -5.04 -12.09 19.01
CA GLY A 36 -5.30 -11.69 20.39
C GLY A 36 -4.09 -11.87 21.32
N THR A 37 -3.89 -10.91 22.20
CA THR A 37 -2.77 -10.92 23.14
C THR A 37 -3.10 -11.79 24.34
N ASP A 38 -2.27 -12.80 24.62
CA ASP A 38 -2.39 -13.56 25.86
C ASP A 38 -1.85 -12.72 27.03
N SER A 39 -2.73 -12.34 27.96
CA SER A 39 -2.37 -11.63 29.19
C SER A 39 -1.26 -12.32 30.01
N THR A 40 -1.07 -13.63 29.89
CA THR A 40 0.00 -14.35 30.59
C THR A 40 1.41 -13.92 30.16
N MET A 41 1.57 -13.30 28.97
CA MET A 41 2.84 -12.72 28.53
C MET A 41 3.33 -11.59 29.45
N PHE A 42 2.40 -10.94 30.16
CA PHE A 42 2.68 -9.90 31.15
C PHE A 42 2.84 -10.46 32.57
N GLY A 43 2.86 -11.79 32.73
CA GLY A 43 3.09 -12.47 33.99
C GLY A 43 1.96 -12.27 35.00
N ARG A 44 2.32 -11.92 36.24
CA ARG A 44 1.38 -11.79 37.38
C ARG A 44 0.95 -10.35 37.65
N LEU A 45 1.09 -9.45 36.68
CA LEU A 45 0.63 -8.07 36.83
C LEU A 45 -0.89 -8.08 37.07
N THR A 46 -1.34 -7.34 38.08
CA THR A 46 -2.75 -7.26 38.46
C THR A 46 -3.64 -6.80 37.30
N ASP A 47 -3.10 -5.98 36.40
CA ASP A 47 -3.78 -5.44 35.22
C ASP A 47 -3.26 -6.05 33.89
N ALA A 48 -2.67 -7.25 33.94
CA ALA A 48 -2.14 -7.94 32.75
C ALA A 48 -3.18 -8.06 31.61
N SER A 49 -4.45 -8.30 31.95
CA SER A 49 -5.53 -8.38 30.97
C SER A 49 -5.83 -7.03 30.31
N ASN A 50 -5.77 -5.92 31.06
CA ASN A 50 -5.97 -4.59 30.50
C ASN A 50 -4.83 -4.21 29.56
N LEU A 51 -3.60 -4.61 29.88
CA LEU A 51 -2.44 -4.40 29.01
C LEU A 51 -2.55 -5.22 27.72
N ALA A 52 -3.05 -6.46 27.80
CA ALA A 52 -3.35 -7.28 26.64
C ALA A 52 -4.41 -6.63 25.73
N THR A 53 -5.51 -6.14 26.31
CA THR A 53 -6.53 -5.41 25.55
C THR A 53 -5.99 -4.13 24.90
N ALA A 54 -5.12 -3.40 25.60
CA ALA A 54 -4.47 -2.22 25.04
C ALA A 54 -3.55 -2.58 23.87
N LEU A 55 -2.79 -3.68 23.97
CA LEU A 55 -1.96 -4.16 22.88
C LEU A 55 -2.79 -4.58 21.67
N ASP A 56 -3.89 -5.32 21.88
CA ASP A 56 -4.82 -5.69 20.81
C ASP A 56 -5.39 -4.46 20.09
N GLY A 57 -5.67 -3.38 20.84
CA GLY A 57 -6.11 -2.11 20.26
C GLY A 57 -5.05 -1.44 19.38
N ILE A 58 -3.78 -1.49 19.80
CA ILE A 58 -2.66 -0.98 19.02
C ILE A 58 -2.47 -1.80 17.74
N GLU A 59 -2.48 -3.13 17.84
CA GLU A 59 -2.34 -4.02 16.68
C GLU A 59 -3.46 -3.82 15.66
N LYS A 60 -4.70 -3.63 16.12
CA LYS A 60 -5.82 -3.28 15.25
C LYS A 60 -5.61 -1.93 14.56
N THR A 61 -5.09 -0.93 15.28
CA THR A 61 -4.78 0.37 14.68
C THR A 61 -3.70 0.25 13.60
N ILE A 62 -2.68 -0.60 13.83
CA ILE A 62 -1.63 -0.88 12.85
C ILE A 62 -2.22 -1.54 11.59
N ASP A 63 -3.08 -2.55 11.76
CA ASP A 63 -3.78 -3.20 10.63
C ASP A 63 -4.57 -2.18 9.79
N GLU A 64 -5.38 -1.35 10.44
CA GLU A 64 -6.18 -0.32 9.78
C GLU A 64 -5.31 0.68 8.99
N GLU A 65 -4.20 1.15 9.57
CA GLU A 65 -3.27 2.06 8.88
C GLU A 65 -2.54 1.40 7.71
N LEU A 66 -2.12 0.14 7.85
CA LEU A 66 -1.47 -0.60 6.75
C LEU A 66 -2.46 -0.89 5.62
N ALA A 67 -3.71 -1.20 5.93
CA ALA A 67 -4.79 -1.33 4.95
C ALA A 67 -5.04 0.00 4.22
N ASN A 68 -5.09 1.12 4.95
CA ASN A 68 -5.26 2.46 4.38
C ASN A 68 -4.12 2.85 3.44
N VAL A 69 -2.86 2.60 3.84
CA VAL A 69 -1.69 2.86 2.98
C VAL A 69 -1.75 2.00 1.71
N THR A 70 -2.08 0.72 1.86
CA THR A 70 -2.22 -0.20 0.72
C THR A 70 -3.32 0.25 -0.23
N GLY A 71 -4.47 0.71 0.29
CA GLY A 71 -5.55 1.29 -0.51
C GLY A 71 -5.11 2.51 -1.30
N LYS A 72 -4.48 3.49 -0.63
CA LYS A 72 -3.97 4.71 -1.28
C LYS A 72 -2.93 4.40 -2.36
N LEU A 73 -2.06 3.42 -2.14
CA LEU A 73 -1.08 3.01 -3.15
C LEU A 73 -1.74 2.36 -4.38
N LYS A 74 -2.81 1.57 -4.20
CA LYS A 74 -3.60 1.06 -5.32
C LYS A 74 -4.28 2.17 -6.10
N ASP A 75 -4.81 3.19 -5.42
CA ASP A 75 -5.40 4.36 -6.08
C ASP A 75 -4.36 5.10 -6.94
N VAL A 76 -3.12 5.25 -6.44
CA VAL A 76 -2.02 5.82 -7.22
C VAL A 76 -1.66 4.94 -8.42
N GLU A 77 -1.63 3.61 -8.28
CA GLU A 77 -1.42 2.68 -9.40
C GLU A 77 -2.50 2.87 -10.48
N HIS A 78 -3.77 2.97 -10.09
CA HIS A 78 -4.88 3.23 -11.00
C HIS A 78 -4.74 4.58 -11.71
N ALA A 79 -4.43 5.65 -10.97
CA ALA A 79 -4.24 6.97 -11.58
C ALA A 79 -3.06 6.99 -12.57
N LEU A 80 -1.97 6.28 -12.29
CA LEU A 80 -0.85 6.14 -13.22
C LEU A 80 -1.23 5.40 -14.50
N ASN A 81 -2.05 4.34 -14.40
CA ASN A 81 -2.58 3.62 -15.56
C ASN A 81 -3.49 4.53 -16.41
N ASP A 82 -4.37 5.31 -15.79
CA ASP A 82 -5.24 6.26 -16.49
C ASP A 82 -4.42 7.32 -17.25
N ILE A 83 -3.34 7.82 -16.63
CA ILE A 83 -2.43 8.77 -17.29
C ILE A 83 -1.74 8.10 -18.49
N GLU A 84 -1.24 6.88 -18.35
CA GLU A 84 -0.60 6.14 -19.44
C GLU A 84 -1.55 5.96 -20.63
N ASP A 85 -2.79 5.55 -20.38
CA ASP A 85 -3.81 5.35 -21.41
C ASP A 85 -4.23 6.66 -22.11
N ASN A 86 -4.33 7.75 -21.34
CA ASN A 86 -4.60 9.08 -21.88
C ASN A 86 -3.46 9.57 -22.78
N VAL A 87 -2.21 9.39 -22.36
CA VAL A 87 -1.03 9.76 -23.17
C VAL A 87 -0.97 8.92 -24.45
N ARG A 88 -1.25 7.61 -24.37
CA ARG A 88 -1.34 6.74 -25.57
C ARG A 88 -2.42 7.17 -26.52
N THR A 89 -3.59 7.52 -25.99
CA THR A 89 -4.73 7.99 -26.79
C THR A 89 -4.42 9.31 -27.48
N ALA A 90 -3.83 10.27 -26.74
CA ALA A 90 -3.41 11.54 -27.30
C ALA A 90 -2.34 11.37 -28.40
N ASN A 91 -1.36 10.49 -28.19
CA ASN A 91 -0.32 10.21 -29.20
C ASN A 91 -0.91 9.61 -30.49
N ARG A 92 -1.88 8.68 -30.36
CA ARG A 92 -2.60 8.11 -31.50
C ARG A 92 -3.47 9.14 -32.22
N ALA A 93 -4.14 10.02 -31.48
CA ALA A 93 -4.99 11.07 -32.04
C ALA A 93 -4.19 12.21 -32.71
N GLY A 94 -2.97 12.49 -32.24
CA GLY A 94 -2.08 13.52 -32.75
C GLY A 94 -1.36 13.19 -34.06
N GLY A 95 -1.60 12.02 -34.66
CA GLY A 95 -1.12 11.69 -36.01
C GLY A 95 0.35 11.27 -36.11
N ALA A 96 0.95 10.80 -35.01
CA ALA A 96 2.32 10.32 -35.00
C ALA A 96 2.32 8.78 -35.14
N GLY A 97 2.00 8.31 -36.36
CA GLY A 97 2.27 6.95 -36.82
C GLY A 97 3.64 6.84 -37.47
#